data_AF-A0AAI9GFG6-F1
#
_entry.id   AF-A0AAI9GFG6-F1
#
_cell.length_a   1.000
_cell.length_b   1.000
_cell.length_c   1.000
_cell.angle_alpha   90.00
_cell.angle_beta   90.00
_cell.angle_gamma   90.00
#
_symmetry.space_group_name_H-M   'P 1'
#
loop_
_entity.id
_entity.type
_entity.pdbx_description
1 polymer ?
#
loop_
_entity_poly.entity_id
_entity_poly.type
_entity_poly.pdbx_seq_one_letter_code
_entity_poly.pdbx_strand_id
1 'polypeptide(L)'
;MHKEPVVIASFPQLIHWFDDEAKRLLAKSEQVRMLSYLFRRLSLYFGSALCFFILCLVMTFTRSVTLVMVNDWLNSVPEALSWWAGLVLLVINVASILFFRQSNRIAAIILSSLILIALMALFFVALDAEQPVIVGISLAGSVTIMALIANKTLGFTRRDERYQLFSRRANFLATLYRSQQAMNSVFTQENLQELKQFNENLWSTKQSDTLSDSFYLLKKLEDKLSKD
;
A
#
# COMPACT_ATOMS: atom_id res chain seq x y z
N MET A 1 3.99 0.47 29.41
CA MET A 1 3.21 -0.54 30.19
C MET A 1 3.68 -1.92 29.76
N HIS A 2 4.62 -2.51 30.50
CA HIS A 2 5.02 -3.91 30.29
C HIS A 2 3.86 -4.79 30.76
N LYS A 3 3.17 -5.47 29.83
CA LYS A 3 2.26 -6.56 30.20
C LYS A 3 3.11 -7.69 30.77
N GLU A 4 2.79 -8.14 31.98
CA GLU A 4 3.35 -9.36 32.54
C GLU A 4 3.20 -10.52 31.54
N PRO A 5 4.19 -11.42 31.45
CA PRO A 5 4.12 -12.54 30.53
C PRO A 5 2.90 -13.40 30.88
N VAL A 6 1.95 -13.49 29.94
CA VAL A 6 0.78 -14.37 30.09
C VAL A 6 1.28 -15.80 30.14
N VAL A 7 1.20 -16.42 31.32
CA VAL A 7 1.54 -17.84 31.51
C VAL A 7 0.38 -18.67 30.95
N ILE A 8 0.64 -19.41 29.88
CA ILE A 8 -0.33 -20.32 29.26
C ILE A 8 -0.10 -21.70 29.86
N ALA A 9 -1.07 -22.19 30.62
CA ALA A 9 -1.00 -23.46 31.34
C ALA A 9 -2.22 -24.38 31.07
N SER A 10 -3.13 -23.97 30.19
CA SER A 10 -4.37 -24.70 29.92
C SER A 10 -4.89 -24.49 28.50
N PHE A 11 -5.73 -25.41 28.03
CA PHE A 11 -6.41 -25.30 26.73
C PHE A 11 -7.21 -24.00 26.57
N PRO A 12 -8.05 -23.55 27.54
CA PRO A 12 -8.78 -22.30 27.41
C PRO A 12 -7.87 -21.08 27.18
N GLN A 13 -6.74 -21.01 27.91
CA GLN A 13 -5.77 -19.93 27.75
C GLN A 13 -5.07 -19.99 26.40
N LEU A 14 -4.72 -21.18 25.92
CA LEU A 14 -4.08 -21.38 24.63
C LEU A 14 -5.03 -21.02 23.47
N ILE A 15 -6.28 -21.47 23.54
CA ILE A 15 -7.34 -21.16 22.55
C ILE A 15 -7.57 -19.65 22.49
N HIS A 16 -7.74 -19.01 23.65
CA HIS A 16 -7.94 -17.56 23.73
C HIS A 16 -6.77 -16.80 23.12
N TRP A 17 -5.53 -17.25 23.39
CA TRP A 17 -4.35 -16.64 22.79
C TRP A 17 -4.37 -16.71 21.26
N PHE A 18 -4.70 -17.88 20.68
CA PHE A 18 -4.77 -18.04 19.24
C PHE A 18 -5.92 -17.26 18.59
N ASP A 19 -7.08 -17.17 19.24
CA ASP A 19 -8.20 -16.35 18.77
C ASP A 19 -7.85 -14.86 18.74
N ASP A 20 -7.23 -14.35 19.81
CA ASP A 20 -6.78 -12.97 19.89
C ASP A 20 -5.70 -12.67 18.85
N GLU A 21 -4.74 -13.59 18.70
CA GLU A 21 -3.68 -13.44 17.71
C GLU A 21 -4.23 -13.48 16.28
N ALA A 22 -5.20 -14.34 16.00
CA ALA A 22 -5.87 -14.41 14.70
C ALA A 22 -6.57 -13.09 14.36
N LYS A 23 -7.32 -12.51 15.32
CA LYS A 23 -7.97 -11.19 15.17
C LYS A 23 -6.94 -10.08 14.97
N ARG A 24 -5.86 -10.07 15.76
CA ARG A 24 -4.78 -9.09 15.67
C ARG A 24 -4.09 -9.11 14.31
N LEU A 25 -3.77 -10.30 13.81
CA LEU A 25 -3.14 -10.49 12.50
C LEU A 25 -4.09 -10.10 11.37
N LEU A 26 -5.38 -10.40 11.48
CA LEU A 26 -6.38 -10.01 10.50
C LEU A 26 -6.54 -8.48 10.42
N ALA A 27 -6.55 -7.79 11.57
CA ALA A 27 -6.56 -6.33 11.62
C ALA A 27 -5.29 -5.72 10.98
N LYS A 28 -4.12 -6.31 11.23
CA LYS A 28 -2.86 -5.88 10.57
C LYS A 28 -2.89 -6.12 9.05
N SER A 29 -3.43 -7.25 8.62
CA SER A 29 -3.65 -7.55 7.20
C SER A 29 -4.49 -6.46 6.54
N GLU A 30 -5.61 -6.08 7.16
CA GLU A 30 -6.48 -5.04 6.63
C GLU A 30 -5.78 -3.67 6.50
N GLN A 31 -5.01 -3.27 7.53
CA GLN A 31 -4.23 -2.03 7.50
C GLN A 31 -3.21 -2.02 6.35
N VAL A 32 -2.45 -3.11 6.19
CA VAL A 32 -1.46 -3.23 5.13
C VAL A 32 -2.11 -3.27 3.75
N ARG A 33 -3.27 -3.91 3.63
CA ARG A 33 -4.05 -3.94 2.38
C ARG A 33 -4.51 -2.55 1.98
N MET A 34 -4.98 -1.76 2.94
CA MET A 34 -5.35 -0.36 2.73
C MET A 34 -4.14 0.45 2.24
N LEU A 35 -2.98 0.25 2.87
CA LEU A 35 -1.74 0.93 2.47
C LEU A 35 -1.28 0.55 1.05
N SER A 36 -1.33 -0.75 0.71
CA SER A 36 -1.04 -1.24 -0.65
C SER A 36 -1.97 -0.60 -1.69
N TYR A 37 -3.26 -0.53 -1.38
CA TYR A 37 -4.26 0.09 -2.24
C TYR A 37 -3.95 1.57 -2.50
N LEU A 38 -3.50 2.30 -1.48
CA LEU A 38 -3.16 3.72 -1.61
C LEU A 38 -1.96 3.97 -2.50
N PHE A 39 -0.86 3.27 -2.25
CA PHE A 39 0.35 3.45 -3.06
C PHE A 39 0.12 3.10 -4.53
N ARG A 40 -0.71 2.09 -4.81
CA ARG A 40 -1.12 1.76 -6.19
C ARG A 40 -1.93 2.89 -6.82
N ARG A 41 -2.88 3.49 -6.11
CA ARG A 41 -3.69 4.62 -6.62
C ARG A 41 -2.87 5.89 -6.80
N LEU A 42 -1.99 6.19 -5.85
CA LEU A 42 -1.06 7.31 -5.93
C LEU A 42 -0.22 7.20 -7.20
N SER A 43 0.40 6.04 -7.45
CA SER A 43 1.16 5.82 -8.68
C SER A 43 0.32 5.93 -9.95
N LEU A 44 -0.95 5.54 -9.92
CA LEU A 44 -1.83 5.59 -11.09
C LEU A 44 -2.25 7.03 -11.43
N TYR A 45 -2.64 7.80 -10.42
CA TYR A 45 -3.06 9.20 -10.59
C TYR A 45 -1.89 10.13 -10.95
N PHE A 46 -0.75 10.00 -10.26
CA PHE A 46 0.44 10.78 -10.59
C PHE A 46 1.08 10.31 -11.90
N GLY A 47 0.97 9.01 -12.22
CA GLY A 47 1.36 8.48 -13.52
C GLY A 47 0.58 9.09 -14.67
N SER A 48 -0.74 9.29 -14.53
CA SER A 48 -1.54 9.97 -15.56
C SER A 48 -1.16 11.45 -15.72
N ALA A 49 -0.89 12.16 -14.63
CA ALA A 49 -0.42 13.54 -14.68
C ALA A 49 0.97 13.65 -15.33
N LEU A 50 1.87 12.70 -15.03
CA LEU A 50 3.17 12.59 -15.69
C LEU A 50 3.03 12.40 -17.20
N CYS A 51 2.17 11.49 -17.65
CA CYS A 51 1.90 11.29 -19.07
C CYS A 51 1.41 12.58 -19.74
N PHE A 52 0.55 13.36 -19.08
CA PHE A 52 0.10 14.65 -19.59
C PHE A 52 1.27 15.62 -19.82
N PHE A 53 2.13 15.84 -18.83
CA PHE A 53 3.27 16.76 -19.00
C PHE A 53 4.32 16.24 -19.97
N ILE A 54 4.51 14.92 -20.07
CA ILE A 54 5.37 14.32 -21.11
C ILE A 54 4.78 14.58 -22.50
N LEU A 55 3.47 14.45 -22.69
CA LEU A 55 2.83 14.78 -23.96
C LEU A 55 3.00 16.26 -24.32
N CYS A 56 2.85 17.16 -23.35
CA CYS A 56 3.14 18.58 -23.53
C CYS A 56 4.59 18.81 -23.96
N LEU A 57 5.55 18.12 -23.33
CA LEU A 57 6.96 18.19 -23.73
C LEU A 57 7.15 17.65 -25.15
N VAL A 58 6.54 16.53 -25.50
CA VAL A 58 6.67 15.92 -26.84
C VAL A 58 6.13 16.85 -27.93
N MET A 59 5.05 17.61 -27.66
CA MET A 59 4.55 18.63 -28.60
C MET A 59 5.62 19.66 -28.94
N THR A 60 6.51 20.01 -28.01
CA THR A 60 7.60 20.99 -28.25
C THR A 60 8.66 20.50 -29.23
N PHE A 61 8.73 19.20 -29.52
CA PHE A 61 9.62 18.65 -30.54
C PHE A 61 9.04 18.73 -31.96
N THR A 62 7.79 19.17 -32.11
CA THR A 62 7.22 19.42 -33.44
C THR A 62 7.74 20.76 -33.99
N ARG A 63 7.99 20.82 -35.31
CA ARG A 63 8.55 22.02 -35.96
C ARG A 63 7.73 23.30 -35.77
N SER A 64 6.47 23.19 -35.37
CA SER A 64 5.50 24.28 -35.28
C SER A 64 5.20 24.76 -33.86
N VAL A 65 5.67 24.06 -32.81
CA VAL A 65 5.28 24.35 -31.42
C VAL A 65 6.55 24.48 -30.58
N THR A 66 6.75 25.67 -29.98
CA THR A 66 7.88 25.91 -29.08
C THR A 66 7.48 25.67 -27.62
N LEU A 67 8.48 25.43 -26.75
CA LEU A 67 8.27 25.30 -25.31
C LEU A 67 7.59 26.53 -24.70
N VAL A 68 7.90 27.73 -25.22
CA VAL A 68 7.28 28.99 -24.81
C VAL A 68 5.79 28.99 -25.13
N MET A 69 5.38 28.61 -26.35
CA MET A 69 3.97 28.49 -26.71
C MET A 69 3.19 27.51 -25.83
N VAL A 70 3.80 26.37 -25.47
CA VAL A 70 3.15 25.37 -24.60
C VAL A 70 3.05 25.87 -23.17
N ASN A 71 4.08 26.53 -22.65
CA ASN A 71 4.05 27.11 -21.31
C ASN A 71 3.03 28.26 -21.21
N ASP A 72 2.99 29.15 -22.21
CA ASP A 72 2.01 30.26 -22.25
C ASP A 72 0.58 29.73 -22.33
N TRP A 73 0.36 28.68 -23.15
CA TRP A 73 -0.93 27.99 -23.18
C TRP A 73 -1.27 27.39 -21.81
N LEU A 74 -0.36 26.66 -21.17
CA LEU A 74 -0.57 26.07 -19.84
C LEU A 74 -0.85 27.13 -18.77
N ASN A 75 -0.18 28.28 -18.80
CA ASN A 75 -0.38 29.40 -17.88
C ASN A 75 -1.76 30.07 -18.05
N SER A 76 -2.39 29.93 -19.22
CA SER A 76 -3.75 30.44 -19.48
C SER A 76 -4.87 29.47 -19.02
N VAL A 77 -4.54 28.21 -18.73
CA VAL A 77 -5.51 27.17 -18.33
C VAL A 77 -6.13 27.40 -16.93
N PRO A 78 -5.40 27.85 -15.89
CA PRO A 78 -5.94 28.01 -14.54
C PRO A 78 -7.18 28.92 -14.47
N GLU A 79 -7.20 30.02 -15.22
CA GLU A 79 -8.35 30.93 -15.30
C GLU A 79 -9.58 30.23 -15.85
N ALA A 80 -9.43 29.46 -16.93
CA ALA A 80 -10.51 28.71 -17.58
C ALA A 80 -11.01 27.52 -16.74
N LEU A 81 -10.12 26.88 -15.97
CA LEU A 81 -10.43 25.69 -15.19
C LEU A 81 -11.05 26.00 -13.81
N SER A 82 -10.78 27.19 -13.25
CA SER A 82 -11.22 27.59 -11.91
C SER A 82 -12.74 27.55 -11.71
N TRP A 83 -13.53 27.73 -12.79
CA TRP A 83 -15.00 27.70 -12.75
C TRP A 83 -15.59 26.27 -12.76
N TRP A 84 -14.86 25.28 -13.29
CA TRP A 84 -15.34 23.91 -13.46
C TRP A 84 -14.67 22.91 -12.51
N ALA A 85 -13.51 23.25 -11.95
CA ALA A 85 -12.72 22.39 -11.07
C ALA A 85 -13.54 21.87 -9.88
N GLY A 86 -14.33 22.74 -9.25
CA GLY A 86 -15.18 22.36 -8.11
C GLY A 86 -16.31 21.40 -8.49
N LEU A 87 -16.97 21.61 -9.62
CA LEU A 87 -18.06 20.77 -10.11
C LEU A 87 -17.58 19.39 -10.57
N VAL A 88 -16.45 19.33 -11.27
CA VAL A 88 -15.85 18.06 -11.72
C VAL A 88 -15.36 17.25 -10.52
N LEU A 89 -14.74 17.88 -9.52
CA LEU A 89 -14.37 17.23 -8.27
C LEU A 89 -15.60 16.66 -7.55
N LEU A 90 -16.69 17.42 -7.48
CA LEU A 90 -17.91 17.02 -6.79
C LEU A 90 -18.60 15.83 -7.52
N VAL A 91 -18.69 15.87 -8.84
CA VAL A 91 -19.28 14.78 -9.66
C VAL A 91 -18.45 13.50 -9.56
N ILE A 92 -17.12 13.59 -9.63
CA ILE A 92 -16.23 12.42 -9.48
C ILE A 92 -16.35 11.83 -8.07
N ASN A 93 -16.46 12.67 -7.04
CA ASN A 93 -16.69 12.22 -5.67
C ASN A 93 -18.03 11.50 -5.53
N VAL A 94 -19.12 12.09 -6.03
CA VAL A 94 -20.47 11.51 -5.94
C VAL A 94 -20.59 10.21 -6.74
N ALA A 95 -20.03 10.16 -7.96
CA ALA A 95 -20.00 8.93 -8.76
C ALA A 95 -19.18 7.81 -8.10
N SER A 96 -18.06 8.17 -7.46
CA SER A 96 -17.22 7.22 -6.72
C SER A 96 -17.91 6.69 -5.45
N ILE A 97 -18.74 7.52 -4.79
CA ILE A 97 -19.55 7.14 -3.63
C ILE A 97 -20.67 6.18 -4.05
N LEU A 98 -21.37 6.46 -5.15
CA LEU A 98 -22.52 5.67 -5.62
C LEU A 98 -22.12 4.29 -6.15
N PHE A 99 -20.97 4.16 -6.81
CA PHE A 99 -20.53 2.90 -7.42
C PHE A 99 -19.98 1.87 -6.40
N PHE A 100 -19.61 2.29 -5.19
CA PHE A 100 -18.85 1.46 -4.24
C PHE A 100 -19.50 1.32 -2.85
N ARG A 101 -20.71 0.76 -2.81
CA ARG A 101 -21.52 0.53 -1.60
C ARG A 101 -21.09 -0.71 -0.79
N GLN A 102 -20.02 -0.65 0.01
CA GLN A 102 -19.78 -1.61 1.13
C GLN A 102 -18.81 -1.09 2.22
N SER A 103 -18.98 -1.58 3.45
CA SER A 103 -18.58 -0.97 4.74
C SER A 103 -17.12 -0.52 4.92
N ASN A 104 -16.11 -1.19 4.34
CA ASN A 104 -14.69 -0.79 4.50
C ASN A 104 -14.19 0.14 3.38
N ARG A 105 -15.08 0.55 2.45
CA ARG A 105 -14.73 1.41 1.30
C ARG A 105 -14.89 2.90 1.54
N ILE A 106 -15.58 3.36 2.60
CA ILE A 106 -15.72 4.80 2.89
C ILE A 106 -14.35 5.42 3.15
N ALA A 107 -13.51 4.77 3.95
CA ALA A 107 -12.14 5.22 4.18
C ALA A 107 -11.32 5.22 2.88
N ALA A 108 -11.48 4.19 2.03
CA ALA A 108 -10.81 4.11 0.73
C ALA A 108 -11.27 5.22 -0.24
N ILE A 109 -12.55 5.58 -0.21
CA ILE A 109 -13.13 6.67 -1.01
C ILE A 109 -12.58 8.01 -0.51
N ILE A 110 -12.72 8.31 0.78
CA ILE A 110 -12.20 9.56 1.38
C ILE A 110 -10.72 9.73 1.04
N LEU A 111 -9.94 8.67 1.16
CA LEU A 111 -8.51 8.74 0.94
C LEU A 111 -8.15 8.82 -0.55
N SER A 112 -8.87 8.13 -1.43
CA SER A 112 -8.72 8.29 -2.89
C SER A 112 -9.11 9.70 -3.35
N SER A 113 -10.16 10.27 -2.77
CA SER A 113 -10.60 11.64 -3.01
C SER A 113 -9.58 12.64 -2.51
N LEU A 114 -8.99 12.42 -1.33
CA LEU A 114 -7.91 13.25 -0.81
C LEU A 114 -6.67 13.23 -1.72
N ILE A 115 -6.30 12.04 -2.23
CA ILE A 115 -5.22 11.92 -3.21
C ILE A 115 -5.55 12.69 -4.50
N LEU A 116 -6.79 12.61 -4.98
CA LEU A 116 -7.22 13.35 -6.17
C LEU A 116 -7.19 14.87 -5.94
N ILE A 117 -7.63 15.34 -4.76
CA ILE A 117 -7.56 16.76 -4.38
C ILE A 117 -6.10 17.21 -4.32
N ALA A 118 -5.21 16.42 -3.69
CA ALA A 118 -3.79 16.70 -3.62
C ALA A 118 -3.14 16.74 -5.01
N LEU A 119 -3.53 15.83 -5.91
CA LEU A 119 -3.08 15.84 -7.30
C LEU A 119 -3.53 17.13 -8.02
N MET A 120 -4.79 17.51 -7.87
CA MET A 120 -5.32 18.74 -8.48
C MET A 120 -4.61 19.98 -7.94
N ALA A 121 -4.39 20.07 -6.63
CA ALA A 121 -3.64 21.17 -6.03
C ALA A 121 -2.20 21.25 -6.57
N LEU A 122 -1.49 20.11 -6.63
CA LEU A 122 -0.15 20.05 -7.20
C LEU A 122 -0.13 20.37 -8.70
N PHE A 123 -1.19 20.01 -9.42
CA PHE A 123 -1.35 20.37 -10.83
C PHE A 123 -1.48 21.89 -11.00
N PHE A 124 -2.30 22.56 -10.19
CA PHE A 124 -2.41 24.02 -10.21
C PHE A 124 -1.07 24.71 -9.85
N VAL A 125 -0.36 24.20 -8.84
CA VAL A 125 0.98 24.72 -8.48
C VAL A 125 1.96 24.54 -9.64
N ALA A 126 1.89 23.43 -10.38
CA ALA A 126 2.72 23.23 -11.56
C ALA A 126 2.35 24.20 -12.70
N LEU A 127 1.07 24.54 -12.87
CA LEU A 127 0.61 25.49 -13.90
C LEU A 127 0.95 26.95 -13.59
N ASP A 128 1.12 27.32 -12.32
CA ASP A 128 1.48 28.70 -11.91
C ASP A 128 3.00 28.95 -11.90
N ALA A 129 3.80 27.92 -12.19
CA ALA A 129 5.25 28.04 -12.21
C ALA A 129 5.76 28.68 -13.50
N GLU A 130 6.95 29.30 -13.46
CA GLU A 130 7.59 29.93 -14.64
C GLU A 130 7.80 28.95 -15.81
N GLN A 131 7.95 27.64 -15.52
CA GLN A 131 8.14 26.59 -16.52
C GLN A 131 7.22 25.38 -16.20
N PRO A 132 5.93 25.45 -16.53
CA PRO A 132 4.94 24.46 -16.12
C PRO A 132 5.25 23.03 -16.56
N VAL A 133 5.78 22.86 -17.77
CA VAL A 133 6.14 21.54 -18.32
C VAL A 133 7.24 20.88 -17.48
N ILE A 134 8.31 21.61 -17.15
CA ILE A 134 9.46 21.06 -16.43
C ILE A 134 9.10 20.79 -14.96
N VAL A 135 8.41 21.75 -14.32
CA VAL A 135 7.95 21.61 -12.94
C VAL A 135 6.94 20.48 -12.80
N GLY A 136 6.00 20.36 -13.74
CA GLY A 136 5.02 19.28 -13.80
C GLY A 136 5.66 17.89 -13.93
N ILE A 137 6.65 17.72 -14.82
CA ILE A 137 7.41 16.47 -14.95
C ILE A 137 8.18 16.15 -13.67
N SER A 138 8.84 17.14 -13.06
CA SER A 138 9.63 16.94 -11.84
C SER A 138 8.75 16.51 -10.66
N LEU A 139 7.63 17.20 -10.43
CA LEU A 139 6.70 16.90 -9.34
C LEU A 139 5.97 15.56 -9.57
N ALA A 140 5.36 15.36 -10.75
CA ALA A 140 4.65 14.12 -11.03
C ALA A 140 5.62 12.93 -11.09
N GLY A 141 6.83 13.13 -11.61
CA GLY A 141 7.89 12.12 -11.72
C GLY A 141 8.41 11.67 -10.37
N SER A 142 8.82 12.62 -9.52
CA SER A 142 9.33 12.31 -8.19
C SER A 142 8.30 11.56 -7.34
N VAL A 143 7.03 12.00 -7.33
CA VAL A 143 5.96 11.32 -6.59
C VAL A 143 5.66 9.93 -7.17
N THR A 144 5.63 9.77 -8.50
CA THR A 144 5.38 8.47 -9.13
C THR A 144 6.51 7.48 -8.82
N ILE A 145 7.77 7.91 -8.93
CA ILE A 145 8.93 7.07 -8.62
C ILE A 145 8.94 6.71 -7.13
N MET A 146 8.71 7.67 -6.25
CA MET A 146 8.67 7.43 -4.80
C MET A 146 7.54 6.47 -4.43
N ALA A 147 6.35 6.60 -5.03
CA ALA A 147 5.24 5.70 -4.82
C ALA A 147 5.54 4.27 -5.29
N LEU A 148 6.20 4.12 -6.44
CA LEU A 148 6.62 2.83 -6.99
C LEU A 148 7.70 2.17 -6.14
N ILE A 149 8.71 2.94 -5.71
CA ILE A 149 9.77 2.46 -4.81
C ILE A 149 9.13 2.02 -3.50
N ALA A 150 8.34 2.86 -2.85
CA ALA A 150 7.67 2.53 -1.61
C ALA A 150 6.81 1.27 -1.74
N ASN A 151 6.03 1.12 -2.81
CA ASN A 151 5.22 -0.07 -3.01
C ASN A 151 6.07 -1.35 -3.17
N LYS A 152 7.22 -1.26 -3.86
CA LYS A 152 8.15 -2.39 -4.03
C LYS A 152 8.95 -2.69 -2.77
N THR A 153 9.60 -1.70 -2.16
CA THR A 153 10.47 -1.87 -0.98
C THR A 153 9.68 -2.29 0.24
N LEU A 154 8.45 -1.80 0.38
CA LEU A 154 7.63 -2.10 1.55
C LEU A 154 6.81 -3.38 1.36
N GLY A 155 6.82 -4.03 0.18
CA GLY A 155 6.26 -5.37 -0.03
C GLY A 155 4.85 -5.55 0.54
N PHE A 156 3.99 -4.53 0.46
CA PHE A 156 2.71 -4.50 1.18
C PHE A 156 1.82 -5.70 0.86
N THR A 157 1.77 -6.09 -0.42
CA THR A 157 1.00 -7.26 -0.87
C THR A 157 1.46 -8.55 -0.19
N ARG A 158 2.78 -8.80 -0.13
CA ARG A 158 3.37 -9.97 0.53
C ARG A 158 3.10 -9.97 2.04
N ARG A 159 3.15 -8.79 2.68
CA ARG A 159 2.83 -8.63 4.11
C ARG A 159 1.36 -8.90 4.41
N ASP A 160 0.43 -8.45 3.56
CA ASP A 160 -1.00 -8.74 3.69
C ASP A 160 -1.28 -10.24 3.60
N GLU A 161 -0.83 -10.90 2.52
CA GLU A 161 -0.99 -12.34 2.32
C GLU A 161 -0.46 -13.15 3.50
N ARG A 162 0.70 -12.75 4.01
CA ARG A 162 1.31 -13.38 5.19
C ARG A 162 0.46 -13.22 6.43
N TYR A 163 0.00 -12.01 6.75
CA TYR A 163 -0.86 -11.81 7.92
C TYR A 163 -2.17 -12.59 7.82
N GLN A 164 -2.75 -12.72 6.62
CA GLN A 164 -3.90 -13.59 6.39
C GLN A 164 -3.57 -15.07 6.62
N LEU A 165 -2.43 -15.54 6.11
CA LEU A 165 -1.98 -16.92 6.28
C LEU A 165 -1.77 -17.28 7.75
N PHE A 166 -1.07 -16.43 8.50
CA PHE A 166 -0.85 -16.66 9.93
C PHE A 166 -2.14 -16.51 10.76
N SER A 167 -3.05 -15.60 10.37
CA SER A 167 -4.37 -15.49 10.99
C SER A 167 -5.20 -16.77 10.78
N ARG A 168 -5.23 -17.31 9.56
CA ARG A 168 -5.90 -18.59 9.27
C ARG A 168 -5.28 -19.75 10.04
N ARG A 169 -3.94 -19.80 10.12
CA ARG A 169 -3.22 -20.82 10.89
C ARG A 169 -3.55 -20.73 12.39
N ALA A 170 -3.61 -19.53 12.95
CA ALA A 170 -4.02 -19.33 14.34
C ALA A 170 -5.47 -19.78 14.59
N ASN A 171 -6.41 -19.45 13.70
CA ASN A 171 -7.80 -19.94 13.79
C ASN A 171 -7.89 -21.47 13.69
N PHE A 172 -7.08 -22.09 12.82
CA PHE A 172 -7.01 -23.53 12.70
C PHE A 172 -6.51 -24.16 14.01
N LEU A 173 -5.43 -23.64 14.59
CA LEU A 173 -4.88 -24.13 15.87
C LEU A 173 -5.87 -23.94 17.02
N ALA A 174 -6.55 -22.79 17.11
CA ALA A 174 -7.62 -22.58 18.09
C ALA A 174 -8.73 -23.64 17.94
N THR A 175 -9.11 -23.97 16.71
CA THR A 175 -10.13 -25.01 16.42
C THR A 175 -9.64 -26.41 16.80
N LEU A 176 -8.38 -26.74 16.51
CA LEU A 176 -7.74 -27.99 16.89
C LEU A 176 -7.70 -28.15 18.43
N TYR A 177 -7.34 -27.11 19.16
CA TYR A 177 -7.29 -27.18 20.62
C TYR A 177 -8.69 -27.22 21.25
N ARG A 178 -9.70 -26.60 20.63
CA ARG A 178 -11.10 -26.79 21.04
C ARG A 178 -11.55 -28.24 20.87
N SER A 179 -11.18 -28.91 19.77
CA SER A 179 -11.54 -30.32 19.57
C SER A 179 -10.80 -31.24 20.54
N GLN A 180 -9.51 -30.99 20.80
CA GLN A 180 -8.73 -31.68 21.82
C GLN A 180 -9.35 -31.52 23.22
N GLN A 181 -9.72 -30.30 23.60
CA GLN A 181 -10.43 -30.03 24.85
C GLN A 181 -11.76 -30.79 24.92
N ALA A 182 -12.54 -30.84 23.84
CA ALA A 182 -13.81 -31.57 23.79
C ALA A 182 -13.62 -33.10 23.91
N MET A 183 -12.46 -33.62 23.50
CA MET A 183 -12.07 -35.03 23.67
C MET A 183 -11.48 -35.33 25.06
N ASN A 184 -11.51 -34.38 26.00
CA ASN A 184 -10.89 -34.49 27.33
C ASN A 184 -9.40 -34.86 27.29
N SER A 185 -8.68 -34.44 26.24
CA SER A 185 -7.24 -34.66 26.17
C SER A 185 -6.52 -33.91 27.29
N VAL A 186 -5.39 -34.45 27.77
CA VAL A 186 -4.53 -33.77 28.74
C VAL A 186 -3.71 -32.69 28.05
N PHE A 187 -3.59 -31.52 28.68
CA PHE A 187 -2.72 -30.45 28.20
C PHE A 187 -1.26 -30.84 28.40
N THR A 188 -0.48 -30.91 27.32
CA THR A 188 0.92 -31.35 27.37
C THR A 188 1.89 -30.24 27.00
N GLN A 189 3.18 -30.49 27.23
CA GLN A 189 4.25 -29.57 26.83
C GLN A 189 4.35 -29.43 25.30
N GLU A 190 3.88 -30.40 24.53
CA GLU A 190 3.86 -30.34 23.06
C GLU A 190 2.96 -29.20 22.56
N ASN A 191 1.83 -28.96 23.22
CA ASN A 191 0.94 -27.83 22.92
C ASN A 191 1.67 -26.47 23.06
N LEU A 192 2.54 -26.35 24.08
CA LEU A 192 3.35 -25.16 24.30
C LEU A 192 4.51 -25.04 23.29
N GLN A 193 5.07 -26.17 22.86
CA GLN A 193 6.10 -26.20 21.82
C GLN A 193 5.54 -25.76 20.47
N GLU A 194 4.31 -26.15 20.13
CA GLU A 194 3.63 -25.72 18.91
C GLU A 194 3.33 -24.22 18.92
N LEU A 195 2.93 -23.66 20.06
CA LEU A 195 2.82 -22.21 20.25
C LEU A 195 4.15 -21.50 20.06
N LYS A 196 5.24 -22.03 20.66
CA LYS A 196 6.58 -21.46 20.50
C LYS A 196 7.00 -21.47 19.03
N GLN A 197 6.80 -22.58 18.34
CA GLN A 197 7.13 -22.72 16.92
C GLN A 197 6.28 -21.78 16.04
N PHE A 198 5.00 -21.60 16.35
CA PHE A 198 4.14 -20.62 15.67
C PHE A 198 4.71 -19.20 15.80
N ASN A 199 5.09 -18.80 17.01
CA ASN A 199 5.67 -17.48 17.26
C ASN A 199 7.03 -17.33 16.57
N GLU A 200 7.92 -18.31 16.69
CA GLU A 200 9.22 -18.30 16.02
C GLU A 200 9.06 -18.16 14.51
N ASN A 201 8.11 -18.87 13.90
CA ASN A 201 7.79 -18.71 12.48
C ASN A 201 7.24 -17.30 12.16
N LEU A 202 6.36 -16.77 13.01
CA LEU A 202 5.84 -15.43 12.83
C LEU A 202 6.95 -14.36 12.90
N TRP A 203 7.96 -14.56 13.76
CA TRP A 203 9.10 -13.66 13.94
C TRP A 203 10.20 -13.84 12.88
N SER A 204 10.63 -15.07 12.61
CA SER A 204 11.74 -15.40 11.71
C SER A 204 11.47 -14.92 10.28
N THR A 205 10.22 -15.03 9.83
CA THR A 205 9.83 -14.54 8.50
C THR A 205 9.92 -13.01 8.42
N LYS A 206 9.90 -12.24 9.53
CA LYS A 206 10.09 -10.77 9.51
C LYS A 206 11.53 -10.38 9.16
N GLN A 207 12.49 -11.17 9.63
CA GLN A 207 13.92 -10.95 9.44
C GLN A 207 14.42 -11.57 8.12
N SER A 208 13.92 -12.77 7.80
CA SER A 208 14.18 -13.46 6.53
C SER A 208 13.70 -12.67 5.31
N ASP A 209 12.50 -12.09 5.32
CA ASP A 209 11.96 -11.37 4.16
C ASP A 209 12.74 -10.08 3.83
N THR A 210 13.30 -9.40 4.84
CA THR A 210 14.10 -8.17 4.64
C THR A 210 15.49 -8.49 4.08
N LEU A 211 16.05 -9.62 4.52
CA LEU A 211 17.36 -10.09 4.06
C LEU A 211 17.26 -10.82 2.72
N SER A 212 16.21 -11.59 2.46
CA SER A 212 16.07 -12.40 1.24
C SER A 212 15.97 -11.54 -0.02
N ASP A 213 15.27 -10.40 0.04
CA ASP A 213 15.16 -9.50 -1.11
C ASP A 213 16.49 -8.77 -1.38
N SER A 214 17.25 -8.47 -0.32
CA SER A 214 18.61 -7.91 -0.42
C SER A 214 19.58 -8.93 -1.02
N PHE A 215 19.53 -10.18 -0.55
CA PHE A 215 20.34 -11.28 -1.07
C PHE A 215 19.92 -11.72 -2.48
N TYR A 216 18.64 -11.63 -2.84
CA TYR A 216 18.18 -11.92 -4.21
C TYR A 216 18.72 -10.87 -5.19
N LEU A 217 18.71 -9.59 -4.82
CA LEU A 217 19.30 -8.53 -5.65
C LEU A 217 20.82 -8.67 -5.77
N LEU A 218 21.50 -8.99 -4.66
CA LEU A 218 22.94 -9.29 -4.63
C LEU A 218 23.29 -10.49 -5.50
N LYS A 219 22.55 -11.59 -5.36
CA LYS A 219 22.77 -12.81 -6.16
C LYS A 219 22.51 -12.56 -7.65
N LYS A 220 21.52 -11.74 -8.00
CA LYS A 220 21.22 -11.40 -9.39
C LYS A 220 22.25 -10.44 -10.00
N LEU A 221 22.90 -9.63 -9.17
CA LEU A 221 24.07 -8.83 -9.53
C LEU A 221 25.30 -9.71 -9.72
N GLU A 222 25.54 -10.65 -8.80
CA GLU A 222 26.62 -11.63 -8.85
C GLU A 222 26.51 -12.53 -10.09
N ASP A 223 25.33 -13.10 -10.37
CA ASP A 223 25.06 -13.90 -11.57
C ASP A 223 25.21 -13.11 -12.89
N LYS A 224 25.12 -11.77 -12.83
CA LYS A 224 25.38 -10.88 -13.98
C LYS A 224 26.86 -10.58 -14.12
N LEU A 225 27.55 -10.31 -13.02
CA LEU A 225 28.99 -10.04 -12.97
C LEU A 225 29.84 -11.28 -13.24
N SER A 226 29.35 -12.49 -12.97
CA SER A 226 30.06 -13.74 -13.27
C SER A 226 29.87 -14.22 -14.73
N LYS A 227 29.09 -13.50 -15.54
CA LYS A 227 28.82 -13.82 -16.95
C LYS A 227 29.52 -12.88 -17.94
N ASP A 228 30.21 -11.86 -17.43
CA ASP A 228 31.22 -11.07 -18.14
C ASP A 228 32.62 -11.57 -17.74
#